data_AF-A0A3B1D5M1-F1
#
_entry.id   AF-A0A3B1D5M1-F1
#
_cell.length_a   1.000
_cell.length_b   1.000
_cell.length_c   1.000
_cell.angle_alpha   90.00
_cell.angle_beta   90.00
_cell.angle_gamma   90.00
#
_symmetry.space_group_name_H-M   'P 1'
#
loop_
_entity.id
_entity.type
_entity.pdbx_description
1 polymer ?
#
loop_
_entity_poly.entity_id
_entity_poly.type
_entity_poly.pdbx_seq_one_letter_code
_entity_poly.pdbx_strand_id
1 'polypeptide(L)' 'MQKEIVMFLSTTPYSFENTHTIFRLADAALKKGHKVRLIASGDGVFSIVKGQLPQSLSVMEDLVGRGLKVDI' A
#
# COMPACT_ATOMS: atom_id res chain seq x y z
N MET A 1 20.59 -2.03 8.34
CA MET A 1 20.03 -1.08 9.34
C MET A 1 18.54 -0.98 9.13
N GLN A 2 17.75 -1.11 10.19
CA GLN A 2 16.29 -0.92 10.14
C GLN A 2 15.97 0.57 9.96
N LYS A 3 15.03 0.89 9.08
CA LYS A 3 14.52 2.26 8.82
C LYS A 3 12.99 2.22 8.79
N GLU A 4 12.36 3.38 8.92
CA GLU A 4 10.95 3.58 8.58
C GLU A 4 10.85 4.14 7.16
N ILE A 5 10.02 3.50 6.32
CA ILE A 5 9.73 3.93 4.96
C ILE A 5 8.28 4.36 4.92
N VAL A 6 8.06 5.64 4.64
CA VAL A 6 6.73 6.24 4.49
C VAL A 6 6.48 6.46 3.01
N MET A 7 5.40 5.89 2.49
CA MET A 7 5.01 5.98 1.07
C MET A 7 3.67 6.69 0.96
N PHE A 8 3.53 7.56 -0.03
CA PHE A 8 2.28 8.25 -0.32
C PHE A 8 1.65 7.67 -1.59
N LEU A 9 0.39 7.24 -1.49
CA LEU A 9 -0.41 6.86 -2.64
C LEU A 9 -1.46 7.95 -2.85
N SER A 10 -1.29 8.76 -3.89
CA SER A 10 -2.20 9.88 -4.20
C SER A 10 -3.09 9.68 -5.42
N THR A 11 -2.90 8.56 -6.14
CA THR A 11 -3.56 8.29 -7.41
C THR A 11 -4.60 7.19 -7.29
N THR A 12 -5.66 7.29 -8.09
CA THR A 12 -6.73 6.29 -8.17
C THR A 12 -6.18 4.89 -8.52
N PRO A 13 -6.74 3.81 -7.95
CA PRO A 13 -6.42 2.46 -8.39
C PRO A 13 -6.87 2.24 -9.85
N TYR A 14 -6.15 1.37 -10.56
CA TYR A 14 -6.46 0.90 -11.93
C TYR A 14 -6.33 1.90 -13.09
N SER A 15 -6.20 3.20 -12.84
CA SER A 15 -5.83 4.15 -13.91
C SER A 15 -4.33 4.18 -14.17
N PHE A 16 -3.53 3.79 -13.17
CA PHE A 16 -2.07 3.76 -13.23
C PHE A 16 -1.52 2.53 -12.51
N GLU A 17 -0.26 2.20 -12.77
CA GLU A 17 0.42 1.09 -12.10
C GLU A 17 0.88 1.44 -10.67
N ASN A 18 0.70 2.69 -10.22
CA ASN A 18 1.17 3.18 -8.92
C ASN A 18 0.72 2.30 -7.73
N THR A 19 -0.53 1.85 -7.71
CA THR A 19 -1.05 0.96 -6.65
C THR A 19 -0.33 -0.39 -6.65
N HIS A 20 -0.02 -0.94 -7.83
CA HIS A 20 0.77 -2.18 -7.93
C HIS A 20 2.21 -1.95 -7.45
N THR A 21 2.86 -0.92 -7.98
CA THR A 21 4.25 -0.58 -7.67
C THR A 21 4.45 -0.33 -6.17
N ILE A 22 3.57 0.45 -5.53
CA ILE A 22 3.70 0.78 -4.12
C ILE A 22 3.53 -0.45 -3.22
N PHE A 23 2.65 -1.40 -3.57
CA PHE A 23 2.51 -2.67 -2.85
C PHE A 23 3.74 -3.55 -3.00
N ARG A 24 4.36 -3.59 -4.18
CA ARG A 24 5.62 -4.31 -4.41
C ARG A 24 6.78 -3.71 -3.61
N LEU A 25 6.84 -2.38 -3.51
CA LEU A 25 7.82 -1.69 -2.68
C LEU A 25 7.58 -1.95 -1.18
N ALA A 26 6.32 -1.93 -0.74
CA ALA A 26 5.95 -2.28 0.63
C ALA A 26 6.38 -3.71 0.98
N ASP A 27 6.06 -4.67 0.12
CA ASP A 27 6.45 -6.08 0.26
C ASP A 27 7.97 -6.24 0.39
N ALA A 28 8.73 -5.63 -0.52
CA ALA A 28 10.19 -5.69 -0.51
C ALA A 28 10.79 -5.04 0.76
N ALA A 29 10.23 -3.91 1.20
CA ALA A 29 10.68 -3.21 2.40
C ALA A 29 10.40 -4.01 3.67
N LEU A 30 9.21 -4.60 3.80
CA LEU A 30 8.85 -5.48 4.91
C LEU A 30 9.76 -6.72 4.95
N LYS A 31 10.02 -7.36 3.80
CA LYS A 31 10.95 -8.51 3.68
C LYS A 31 12.37 -8.18 4.10
N LYS A 32 12.81 -6.92 3.95
CA LYS A 32 14.11 -6.42 4.44
C LYS A 32 14.11 -6.04 5.93
N GLY A 33 13.00 -6.23 6.64
CA GLY A 33 12.86 -5.91 8.06
C GLY A 33 12.68 -4.42 8.37
N HIS A 34 12.32 -3.61 7.38
CA HIS A 34 11.99 -2.19 7.59
C HIS A 34 10.59 -2.03 8.17
N LYS A 35 10.37 -0.94 8.91
CA LYS A 35 9.02 -0.48 9.26
C LYS A 35 8.45 0.22 8.03
N VAL A 36 7.21 -0.08 7.68
CA VAL A 36 6.58 0.45 6.46
C VAL A 36 5.25 1.09 6.81
N ARG A 37 5.03 2.30 6.29
CA ARG A 37 3.78 3.04 6.40
C ARG A 37 3.34 3.50 5.02
N LEU A 38 2.07 3.29 4.70
CA LEU A 38 1.41 3.79 3.49
C LEU A 38 0.40 4.85 3.90
N ILE A 39 0.52 6.04 3.34
CA ILE A 39 -0.45 7.12 3.48
C ILE A 39 -1.26 7.17 2.19
N ALA A 40 -2.53 6.79 2.26
CA ALA A 40 -3.46 6.90 1.15
C ALA A 40 -4.10 8.29 1.18
N SER A 41 -3.71 9.16 0.25
CA SER A 41 -4.23 10.54 0.17
C SER A 41 -4.90 10.78 -1.18
N GLY A 42 -5.71 11.83 -1.29
CA GLY A 42 -6.41 12.15 -2.55
C GLY A 42 -7.18 10.96 -3.11
N ASP A 43 -6.94 10.61 -4.38
CA ASP A 43 -7.61 9.47 -5.02
C ASP A 43 -7.04 8.10 -4.56
N GLY A 44 -5.93 8.08 -3.83
CA GLY A 44 -5.36 6.84 -3.29
C GLY A 44 -6.28 6.12 -2.30
N VAL A 45 -7.18 6.86 -1.63
CA VAL A 45 -8.17 6.30 -0.70
C VAL A 45 -9.10 5.29 -1.37
N PHE A 46 -9.32 5.41 -2.68
CA PHE A 46 -10.13 4.46 -3.43
C PHE A 46 -9.49 3.07 -3.50
N SER A 47 -8.20 2.92 -3.20
CA SER A 47 -7.52 1.61 -3.09
C SER A 47 -7.93 0.80 -1.86
N ILE A 48 -8.69 1.39 -0.93
CA ILE A 48 -9.14 0.78 0.34
C ILE A 48 -10.64 0.40 0.28
N VAL A 49 -11.30 0.67 -0.85
CA VAL A 49 -12.75 0.43 -0.97
C VAL A 49 -13.04 -1.07 -1.11
N LYS A 50 -13.94 -1.57 -0.27
CA LYS A 50 -14.40 -2.97 -0.30
C LYS A 50 -15.22 -3.26 -1.56
N GLY A 51 -15.07 -4.46 -2.09
CA GLY A 51 -15.88 -4.95 -3.22
C GLY A 51 -15.46 -4.42 -4.59
N GLN A 52 -14.30 -3.76 -4.72
CA GLN A 52 -13.77 -3.38 -6.03
C GLN A 52 -13.34 -4.61 -6.85
N LEU A 53 -13.47 -4.49 -8.17
CA LEU A 53 -12.90 -5.40 -9.17
C LEU A 53 -12.00 -4.56 -10.10
N PRO A 54 -10.70 -4.88 -10.25
CA PRO A 54 -9.93 -5.93 -9.56
C PRO A 54 -9.89 -5.76 -8.03
N GLN A 55 -9.37 -6.76 -7.30
CA GLN A 55 -9.30 -6.73 -5.83
C GLN A 55 -7.94 -6.18 -5.33
N SER A 56 -7.73 -4.87 -5.36
CA SER A 56 -6.53 -4.24 -4.76
C SER A 56 -6.48 -4.37 -3.23
N LEU A 57 -7.64 -4.35 -2.58
CA LEU A 57 -7.77 -4.37 -1.13
C LEU A 57 -7.19 -5.65 -0.51
N SER A 58 -7.35 -6.81 -1.15
CA SER A 58 -6.85 -8.08 -0.61
C SER A 58 -5.32 -8.11 -0.50
N VAL A 59 -4.62 -7.46 -1.44
CA VAL A 59 -3.16 -7.29 -1.40
C VAL A 59 -2.76 -6.36 -0.26
N MET A 60 -3.52 -5.28 -0.04
CA MET A 60 -3.28 -4.37 1.08
C MET A 60 -3.51 -5.08 2.43
N GLU A 61 -4.58 -5.88 2.56
CA GLU A 61 -4.89 -6.65 3.77
C GLU A 61 -3.79 -7.66 4.10
N ASP A 62 -3.26 -8.36 3.11
CA ASP A 62 -2.09 -9.23 3.28
C ASP A 62 -0.86 -8.46 3.81
N LEU A 63 -0.56 -7.30 3.21
CA LEU A 63 0.55 -6.45 3.65
C LEU A 63 0.36 -5.93 5.07
N VAL A 64 -0.86 -5.54 5.44
CA VAL A 64 -1.22 -5.11 6.80
C VAL A 64 -1.03 -6.25 7.80
N GLY A 65 -1.46 -7.47 7.45
CA GLY A 65 -1.21 -8.67 8.25
C GLY A 65 0.29 -8.94 8.48
N ARG A 66 1.16 -8.46 7.59
CA ARG A 66 2.62 -8.55 7.69
C ARG A 66 3.29 -7.31 8.30
N GLY A 67 2.52 -6.34 8.79
CA GLY A 67 3.01 -5.20 9.55
C GLY A 67 3.08 -3.88 8.79
N LEU A 68 2.52 -3.79 7.57
CA LEU A 68 2.27 -2.50 6.92
C LEU A 68 1.30 -1.68 7.78
N LYS A 69 1.67 -0.45 8.14
CA LYS A 69 0.72 0.53 8.68
C LYS A 69 0.09 1.31 7.54
N VAL A 70 -1.22 1.54 7.62
CA VAL A 70 -1.96 2.34 6.63
C VAL A 70 -2.66 3.48 7.35
N ASP A 71 -2.48 4.71 6.86
CA ASP A 71 -3.17 5.92 7.30
C ASP A 71 -3.83 6.59 6.10
N ILE A 72 -4.83 7.45 6.37
CA ILE A 72 -5.57 8.25 5.38
C ILE A 72 -5.35 9.72 5.69
#